data_AF-A0A2G6G4Y2-F1
#
_entry.id   AF-A0A2G6G4Y2-F1
#
_cell.length_a   1.000
_cell.length_b   1.000
_cell.length_c   1.000
_cell.angle_alpha   90.00
_cell.angle_beta   90.00
_cell.angle_gamma   90.00
#
_symmetry.space_group_name_H-M   'P 1'
#
loop_
_entity.id
_entity.type
_entity.pdbx_description
1 polymer ?
#
loop_
_entity_poly.entity_id
_entity_poly.type
_entity_poly.pdbx_seq_one_letter_code
_entity_poly.pdbx_strand_id
1 'polypeptide(L)' 'MQCVRCLKEGVSVVAKAPDGSGAWEIYKCDHCNYGWRSTEPETITVIEKRDPRFQMDGVDVETLLNPCPIPPLEK' A
#
# COMPACT_ATOMS: atom_id res chain seq x y z
N MET A 1 4.54 8.44 7.03
CA MET A 1 4.17 7.24 7.81
C MET A 1 4.68 6.04 7.04
N GLN A 2 5.19 5.06 7.77
CA GLN A 2 5.77 3.87 7.19
C GLN A 2 4.71 2.95 6.58
N CYS A 3 4.99 2.35 5.42
CA CYS A 3 4.14 1.35 4.81
C CYS A 3 4.24 0.02 5.57
N VAL A 4 3.08 -0.52 5.94
CA VAL A 4 2.97 -1.83 6.63
C VAL A 4 3.47 -3.02 5.79
N ARG A 5 3.58 -2.86 4.45
CA ARG A 5 3.97 -3.92 3.51
C ARG A 5 5.43 -3.89 3.06
N CYS A 6 5.92 -2.73 2.64
CA CYS A 6 7.29 -2.60 2.10
C CYS A 6 8.25 -1.84 3.03
N LEU A 7 7.79 -1.41 4.21
CA LEU A 7 8.56 -0.71 5.24
C LEU A 7 9.22 0.61 4.80
N LYS A 8 8.90 1.12 3.60
CA LYS A 8 9.30 2.44 3.13
C LYS A 8 8.35 3.52 3.64
N GLU A 9 8.85 4.75 3.74
CA GLU A 9 8.01 5.95 3.94
C GLU A 9 7.23 6.30 2.67
N GLY A 10 6.35 7.29 2.76
CA GLY A 10 5.55 7.77 1.62
C GLY A 10 4.18 7.10 1.54
N VAL A 11 3.48 7.03 2.66
CA VAL A 11 2.07 6.63 2.71
C VAL A 11 1.21 7.86 2.96
N SER A 12 0.13 7.99 2.18
CA SER A 12 -0.83 9.08 2.24
C SER A 12 -2.25 8.56 2.46
N VAL A 13 -3.12 9.40 3.05
CA VAL A 13 -4.56 9.13 3.11
C VAL A 13 -5.18 9.56 1.78
N VAL A 14 -5.76 8.62 1.05
CA VAL A 14 -6.33 8.86 -0.29
C VAL A 14 -7.85 8.96 -0.29
N ALA A 15 -8.51 8.50 0.78
CA ALA A 15 -9.94 8.66 0.97
C ALA A 15 -10.32 8.59 2.44
N LYS A 16 -11.47 9.19 2.78
CA LYS A 16 -12.09 9.14 4.11
C LYS A 16 -13.57 8.79 3.97
N ALA A 17 -14.18 8.30 5.05
CA ALA A 17 -15.62 8.11 5.13
C ALA A 17 -16.37 9.40 4.70
N PRO A 18 -17.26 9.33 3.69
CA PRO A 18 -17.87 10.52 3.09
C PRO A 18 -19.00 11.13 3.93
N ASP A 19 -19.49 10.40 4.94
CA ASP A 19 -20.57 10.79 5.83
C ASP A 19 -20.12 11.70 6.99
N GLY A 20 -18.83 12.06 7.04
CA GLY A 20 -18.25 12.88 8.11
C GLY A 20 -18.08 12.16 9.45
N SER A 21 -18.37 10.86 9.51
CA SER A 21 -18.27 10.07 10.75
C SER A 21 -16.83 9.83 11.20
N GLY A 22 -15.87 9.87 10.27
CA GLY A 22 -14.51 9.42 10.52
C GLY A 22 -14.39 7.91 10.74
N ALA A 23 -15.40 7.12 10.35
CA ALA A 23 -15.44 5.67 10.60
C ALA A 23 -14.26 4.90 9.96
N TRP A 24 -13.70 5.41 8.86
CA TRP A 24 -12.54 4.82 8.19
C TRP A 24 -11.75 5.84 7.36
N GLU A 25 -10.48 5.52 7.15
CA GLU A 25 -9.58 6.14 6.16
C GLU A 25 -8.99 5.06 5.25
N ILE A 26 -8.67 5.40 4.01
CA ILE A 26 -7.87 4.54 3.11
C ILE A 26 -6.47 5.14 3.01
N TYR A 27 -5.47 4.35 3.35
CA TYR A 27 -4.06 4.67 3.18
C TYR A 27 -3.54 4.05 1.88
N LYS A 28 -2.60 4.71 1.21
CA LYS A 28 -1.89 4.18 0.05
C LYS A 28 -0.40 4.49 0.16
N CYS A 29 0.44 3.49 -0.08
CA CYS A 29 1.88 3.68 -0.26
C CYS A 29 2.18 4.13 -1.69
N ASP A 30 3.04 5.13 -1.84
CA ASP A 30 3.47 5.65 -3.15
C ASP A 30 4.57 4.80 -3.77
N HIS A 31 5.32 4.03 -2.97
CA HIS A 31 6.37 3.14 -3.46
C HIS A 31 5.82 1.82 -3.99
N CYS A 32 5.08 1.06 -3.17
CA CYS A 32 4.59 -0.26 -3.58
C CYS A 32 3.13 -0.28 -4.03
N ASN A 33 2.44 0.87 -4.05
CA ASN A 33 1.02 0.99 -4.40
C ASN A 33 0.05 0.16 -3.53
N TYR A 34 0.50 -0.34 -2.38
CA TYR A 34 -0.38 -1.04 -1.45
C TYR A 34 -1.37 -0.06 -0.81
N GLY A 35 -2.65 -0.41 -0.84
CA GLY A 35 -3.70 0.32 -0.12
C GLY A 35 -4.34 -0.55 0.96
N TRP A 36 -4.73 0.07 2.07
CA TRP A 36 -5.46 -0.59 3.16
C TRP A 36 -6.35 0.43 3.91
N ARG A 37 -7.35 -0.07 4.63
CA ARG A 37 -8.22 0.76 5.47
C ARG A 37 -7.72 0.83 6.91
N SER A 38 -8.03 1.91 7.61
CA SER A 38 -7.79 2.04 9.06
C SER A 38 -8.46 0.92 9.88
N THR A 39 -9.52 0.33 9.35
CA THR A 39 -10.32 -0.72 9.99
C THR A 39 -9.93 -2.14 9.58
N GLU A 40 -8.84 -2.32 8.83
CA GLU A 40 -8.34 -3.67 8.54
C GLU A 40 -7.83 -4.37 9.81
N PRO A 41 -7.86 -5.71 9.88
CA PRO A 41 -7.34 -6.47 11.01
C PRO A 41 -5.87 -6.15 11.31
N GLU A 42 -5.43 -6.43 12.54
CA GLU A 42 -4.04 -6.20 12.95
C GLU A 42 -3.02 -6.98 12.12
N THR A 43 -3.41 -8.11 11.51
CA THR A 43 -2.56 -8.85 10.56
C THR A 43 -2.24 -8.06 9.28
N ILE A 44 -2.92 -6.94 9.05
CA ILE A 44 -2.66 -6.00 7.96
C ILE A 44 -2.07 -4.69 8.48
N THR A 45 -2.59 -4.16 9.58
CA THR A 45 -2.27 -2.81 10.07
C THR A 45 -1.06 -2.77 11.02
N VAL A 46 -0.67 -3.90 11.62
CA VAL A 46 0.46 -4.01 12.55
C VAL A 46 1.57 -4.82 11.88
N ILE A 47 2.75 -4.19 11.71
CA ILE A 47 3.88 -4.76 10.97
C ILE A 47 4.32 -6.10 11.58
N GLU A 48 4.37 -6.18 12.91
CA GLU A 48 4.84 -7.35 13.66
C GLU A 48 3.88 -8.55 13.56
N LYS A 49 2.61 -8.30 13.23
CA LYS A 49 1.56 -9.33 13.11
C LYS A 49 1.29 -9.73 11.67
N ARG A 50 1.95 -9.08 10.71
CA ARG A 50 1.76 -9.34 9.29
C ARG A 50 2.48 -10.61 8.88
N ASP A 51 1.81 -11.44 8.09
CA ASP A 51 2.42 -12.67 7.56
C ASP A 51 3.62 -12.30 6.66
N PRO A 52 4.83 -12.82 6.97
CA PRO A 52 6.04 -12.55 6.19
C PRO A 52 5.90 -12.87 4.70
N ARG A 53 5.04 -13.82 4.32
CA ARG A 53 4.77 -14.16 2.91
C ARG A 53 4.26 -12.98 2.10
N PHE A 54 3.53 -12.06 2.73
CA PHE A 54 2.96 -10.87 2.08
C PHE A 54 3.77 -9.61 2.32
N GLN A 55 4.99 -9.74 2.84
CA GLN A 55 5.91 -8.64 3.05
C GLN A 55 6.78 -8.42 1.82
N MET A 56 7.05 -7.14 1.55
CA MET A 56 7.88 -6.69 0.42
C MET A 56 9.11 -5.91 0.91
N ASP A 57 9.54 -6.15 2.14
CA ASP A 57 10.78 -5.57 2.63
C ASP A 57 11.97 -6.14 1.85
N GLY A 58 12.88 -5.27 1.42
CA GLY A 58 14.01 -5.62 0.55
C GLY A 58 13.65 -6.00 -0.90
N VAL A 59 12.36 -6.05 -1.27
CA VAL A 59 11.95 -6.33 -2.65
C VAL A 59 12.09 -5.07 -3.50
N ASP A 60 12.86 -5.15 -4.59
CA ASP A 60 12.93 -4.10 -5.60
C ASP A 60 11.71 -4.15 -6.52
N VAL A 61 10.77 -3.24 -6.30
CA VAL A 61 9.49 -3.17 -7.03
C VAL A 61 9.68 -2.89 -8.52
N GLU A 62 10.76 -2.22 -8.90
CA GLU A 62 11.05 -1.86 -10.30
C GLU A 62 11.51 -3.08 -11.12
N THR A 63 11.93 -4.15 -10.43
CA THR A 63 12.40 -5.40 -11.07
C THR A 63 11.31 -6.47 -11.16
N LEU A 64 10.12 -6.20 -10.63
CA LEU A 64 9.01 -7.15 -10.66
C LEU A 64 8.53 -7.41 -12.09
N LEU A 65 8.00 -8.62 -12.32
CA LEU A 65 7.40 -8.97 -13.59
C LEU A 65 6.27 -7.99 -13.94
N ASN A 66 6.41 -7.31 -15.07
CA ASN A 66 5.37 -6.49 -15.66
C ASN A 66 4.77 -7.24 -16.86
N PRO A 67 3.71 -8.05 -16.68
CA PRO A 67 3.14 -8.85 -17.76
C PRO A 67 2.38 -8.02 -18.80
N CYS A 68 1.96 -6.80 -18.43
CA CYS A 68 1.17 -5.91 -19.27
C CYS A 68 1.80 -4.51 -19.26
N PRO A 69 2.98 -4.33 -19.88
CA PRO A 69 3.62 -3.03 -19.93
C PRO A 69 2.73 -2.02 -20.64
N ILE A 70 2.70 -0.78 -20.13
CA ILE A 70 2.00 0.32 -20.79
C ILE A 70 2.70 0.54 -22.13
N PRO A 71 1.98 0.53 -23.27
CA PRO A 71 2.57 0.82 -24.57
C PRO A 71 3.30 2.18 -24.55
N PRO A 72 4.39 2.34 -25.31
CA PRO A 72 5.04 3.64 -25.43
C PRO A 72 4.03 4.67 -25.96
N LEU A 73 4.13 5.92 -25.47
CA LEU A 73 3.27 7.00 -25.93
C LEU A 73 3.45 7.18 -27.45
N GLU A 74 2.36 7.16 -28.20
CA GLU A 74 2.39 7.52 -29.61
C GLU A 74 2.79 9.01 -29.74
N LYS A 75 3.64 9.32 -30.73
CA LYS A 75 4.08 10.69 -31.02
C LYS A 75 3.09 11.42 -31.90
#